data_AF-A0A9D6LHD3-F1
#
_entry.id   AF-A0A9D6LHD3-F1
#
_cell.length_a   1.000
_cell.length_b   1.000
_cell.length_c   1.000
_cell.angle_alpha   90.00
_cell.angle_beta   90.00
_cell.angle_gamma   90.00
#
_symmetry.space_group_name_H-M   'P 1'
#
loop_
_entity.id
_entity.type
_entity.pdbx_description
1 polymer ?
#
loop_
_entity_poly.entity_id
_entity_poly.type
_entity_poly.pdbx_seq_one_letter_code
_entity_poly.pdbx_strand_id
1 'polypeptide(L)'
;MASWLQIRGDPSVRQFVFDQARVANEFDKRIDEVLTRADILFREHGVFHIKIHFSTGQVTLWLLTDPLRYRVHVKEEFLDPDLCLSYPRLPYSPEAIIPAREISKVLAEFKWLREHDDHIYLRAASLNIVNGMVGLNFSCDGSHYLSYAEFLTCARSLYK
;
A
#
# COMPACT_ATOMS: atom_id res chain seq x y z
N MET A 1 10.50 15.71 -10.58
CA MET A 1 9.20 15.85 -9.88
C MET A 1 8.27 14.85 -10.53
N ALA A 2 7.78 13.85 -9.80
CA ALA A 2 6.78 12.94 -10.33
C ALA A 2 5.47 13.72 -10.47
N SER A 3 4.92 13.83 -11.67
CA SER A 3 3.59 14.40 -11.88
C SER A 3 2.54 13.40 -11.46
N TRP A 4 1.49 13.82 -10.74
CA TRP A 4 0.33 12.97 -10.48
C TRP A 4 -0.21 12.39 -11.80
N LEU A 5 -0.18 11.07 -11.91
CA LEU A 5 -0.77 10.31 -13.00
C LEU A 5 -2.03 9.58 -12.51
N GLN A 6 -3.17 9.84 -13.15
CA GLN A 6 -4.40 9.08 -12.96
C GLN A 6 -4.67 8.21 -14.19
N ILE A 7 -4.86 6.91 -13.96
CA ILE A 7 -5.25 5.93 -14.96
C ILE A 7 -6.68 5.49 -14.64
N ARG A 8 -7.60 5.88 -15.51
CA ARG A 8 -9.02 5.53 -15.37
C ARG A 8 -9.22 4.01 -15.51
N GLY A 9 -10.01 3.44 -14.60
CA GLY A 9 -10.45 2.04 -14.66
C GLY A 9 -11.35 1.74 -15.86
N ASP A 10 -11.54 0.44 -16.11
CA ASP A 10 -12.36 -0.07 -17.21
C ASP A 10 -13.81 0.47 -17.14
N PRO A 11 -14.35 1.05 -18.24
CA PRO A 11 -15.72 1.56 -18.27
C PRO A 11 -16.80 0.53 -17.92
N SER A 12 -16.61 -0.74 -18.27
CA SER A 12 -17.59 -1.81 -18.03
C SER A 12 -17.72 -2.18 -16.54
N VAL A 13 -16.65 -2.03 -15.77
CA VAL A 13 -16.64 -2.24 -14.32
C VAL A 13 -17.23 -1.02 -13.59
N ARG A 14 -17.05 0.17 -14.16
CA ARG A 14 -17.53 1.44 -13.57
C ARG A 14 -19.05 1.57 -13.54
N GLN A 15 -19.78 0.87 -14.40
CA GLN A 15 -21.24 0.94 -14.48
C GLN A 15 -21.96 0.36 -13.25
N PHE A 16 -21.32 -0.55 -12.51
CA PHE A 16 -21.92 -1.23 -11.35
C PHE A 16 -21.36 -0.76 -10.01
N VAL A 17 -20.68 0.40 -9.98
CA VAL A 17 -19.94 0.89 -8.80
C VAL A 17 -20.86 1.17 -7.62
N PHE A 18 -22.01 1.80 -7.85
CA PHE A 18 -22.97 2.11 -6.79
C PHE A 18 -23.75 0.88 -6.34
N ASP A 19 -23.65 -0.24 -7.06
CA ASP A 19 -24.27 -1.51 -6.69
C ASP A 19 -23.36 -2.34 -5.78
N GLN A 20 -22.11 -1.91 -5.56
CA GLN A 20 -21.13 -2.61 -4.74
C GLN A 20 -20.77 -1.78 -3.50
N ALA A 21 -20.78 -2.44 -2.35
CA ALA A 21 -20.28 -1.91 -1.09
C ALA A 21 -19.10 -2.77 -0.62
N ARG A 22 -18.18 -2.13 0.10
CA ARG A 22 -17.03 -2.79 0.73
C ARG A 22 -17.52 -3.89 1.65
N VAL A 23 -17.02 -5.10 1.43
CA VAL A 23 -17.19 -6.23 2.36
C VAL A 23 -15.92 -6.33 3.21
N ALA A 24 -16.09 -6.22 4.53
CA ALA A 24 -14.97 -6.33 5.47
C ALA A 24 -14.39 -7.75 5.46
N ASN A 25 -13.06 -7.84 5.36
CA ASN A 25 -12.32 -9.10 5.44
C ASN A 25 -11.35 -9.09 6.64
N GLU A 26 -10.55 -10.14 6.79
CA GLU A 26 -9.59 -10.23 7.91
C GLU A 26 -8.50 -9.15 7.87
N PHE A 27 -8.09 -8.68 6.69
CA PHE A 27 -7.16 -7.55 6.56
C PHE A 27 -7.80 -6.26 7.07
N ASP A 28 -9.11 -6.06 6.85
CA ASP A 28 -9.83 -4.92 7.45
C ASP A 28 -9.84 -5.03 8.98
N LYS A 29 -10.14 -6.21 9.52
CA LYS A 29 -10.17 -6.43 10.98
C LYS A 29 -8.82 -6.26 11.66
N ARG A 30 -7.73 -6.54 10.94
CA ARG A 30 -6.34 -6.51 11.43
C ARG A 30 -5.49 -5.47 10.71
N ILE A 31 -6.11 -4.39 10.20
CA ILE A 31 -5.42 -3.42 9.34
C ILE A 31 -4.23 -2.77 10.02
N ASP A 32 -4.35 -2.47 11.32
CA ASP A 32 -3.25 -1.90 12.11
C ASP A 32 -2.04 -2.84 12.18
N GLU A 33 -2.29 -4.15 12.26
CA GLU A 33 -1.24 -5.16 12.27
C GLU A 33 -0.59 -5.30 10.89
N VAL A 34 -1.39 -5.32 9.82
CA VAL A 34 -0.90 -5.35 8.43
C VAL A 34 0.03 -4.17 8.18
N LEU A 35 -0.38 -2.96 8.57
CA LEU A 35 0.39 -1.74 8.35
C LEU A 35 1.61 -1.66 9.27
N THR A 36 1.50 -2.09 10.52
CA THR A 36 2.66 -2.19 11.43
C THR A 36 3.71 -3.15 10.87
N ARG A 37 3.30 -4.29 10.34
CA ARG A 37 4.22 -5.26 9.72
C ARG A 37 4.86 -4.69 8.44
N ALA A 38 4.09 -3.99 7.61
CA ALA A 38 4.65 -3.29 6.45
C ALA A 38 5.69 -2.24 6.85
N ASP A 39 5.42 -1.45 7.89
CA ASP A 39 6.35 -0.45 8.44
C ASP A 39 7.68 -1.09 8.91
N ILE A 40 7.60 -2.19 9.67
CA ILE A 40 8.78 -2.96 10.10
C ILE A 40 9.58 -3.48 8.91
N LEU A 41 8.89 -4.08 7.91
CA LEU A 41 9.56 -4.61 6.72
C LEU A 41 10.33 -3.54 5.94
N PHE A 42 9.76 -2.33 5.81
CA PHE A 42 10.46 -1.20 5.20
C PHE A 42 11.64 -0.71 6.04
N ARG A 43 11.45 -0.54 7.35
CA ARG A 43 12.43 0.11 8.24
C ARG A 43 13.59 -0.79 8.65
N GLU A 44 13.35 -2.10 8.73
CA GLU A 44 14.24 -3.03 9.44
C GLU A 44 14.63 -4.27 8.63
N HIS A 45 14.05 -4.52 7.45
CA HIS A 45 14.25 -5.76 6.69
C HIS A 45 14.60 -5.56 5.20
N GLY A 46 14.99 -4.36 4.80
CA GLY A 46 15.49 -4.07 3.45
C GLY A 46 14.46 -4.28 2.34
N VAL A 47 13.16 -4.29 2.68
CA VAL A 47 12.08 -4.24 1.69
C VAL A 47 11.99 -2.80 1.20
N PHE A 48 12.10 -2.57 -0.10
CA PHE A 48 12.02 -1.23 -0.68
C PHE A 48 10.71 -0.94 -1.38
N HIS A 49 9.96 -1.98 -1.73
CA HIS A 49 8.63 -1.87 -2.31
C HIS A 49 7.69 -2.86 -1.67
N ILE A 50 6.53 -2.37 -1.25
CA ILE A 50 5.42 -3.21 -0.81
C ILE A 50 4.20 -2.83 -1.64
N LYS A 51 3.46 -3.84 -2.11
CA LYS A 51 2.11 -3.70 -2.63
C LYS A 51 1.14 -4.50 -1.77
N ILE A 52 0.21 -3.82 -1.13
CA ILE A 52 -0.83 -4.40 -0.28
C ILE A 52 -2.12 -4.44 -1.09
N HIS A 53 -2.70 -5.62 -1.26
CA HIS A 53 -4.02 -5.81 -1.84
C HIS A 53 -5.04 -6.00 -0.71
N PHE A 54 -5.52 -4.88 -0.14
CA PHE A 54 -6.48 -4.89 0.98
C PHE A 54 -7.71 -5.75 0.71
N SER A 55 -8.26 -5.71 -0.51
CA SER A 55 -9.47 -6.48 -0.84
C SER A 55 -9.27 -8.00 -0.85
N THR A 56 -8.07 -8.49 -1.15
CA THR A 56 -7.80 -9.94 -1.28
C THR A 56 -6.93 -10.50 -0.16
N GLY A 57 -6.34 -9.65 0.68
CA GLY A 57 -5.41 -10.07 1.73
C GLY A 57 -4.06 -10.53 1.20
N GLN A 58 -3.67 -10.14 -0.02
CA GLN A 58 -2.38 -10.48 -0.61
C GLN A 58 -1.38 -9.33 -0.42
N VAL A 59 -0.13 -9.65 -0.12
CA VAL A 59 0.97 -8.67 -0.12
C VAL A 59 2.08 -9.12 -1.05
N THR A 60 2.66 -8.19 -1.81
CA THR A 60 3.85 -8.43 -2.61
C THR A 60 5.01 -7.57 -2.13
N LEU A 61 6.17 -8.18 -1.91
CA LEU A 61 7.37 -7.54 -1.39
C LEU A 61 8.49 -7.58 -2.43
N TRP A 62 9.26 -6.50 -2.54
CA TRP A 62 10.53 -6.47 -3.25
C TRP A 62 11.65 -6.04 -2.30
N LEU A 63 12.74 -6.80 -2.33
CA LEU A 63 13.88 -6.63 -1.42
C LEU A 63 15.06 -6.00 -2.16
N LEU A 64 15.83 -5.17 -1.46
CA LEU A 64 17.05 -4.56 -2.01
C LEU A 64 18.11 -5.60 -2.37
N THR A 65 18.15 -6.71 -1.63
CA THR A 65 19.13 -7.78 -1.83
C THR A 65 18.78 -8.72 -2.98
N ASP A 66 17.53 -8.72 -3.45
CA ASP A 66 17.04 -9.59 -4.54
C ASP A 66 15.92 -8.88 -5.34
N PRO A 67 16.20 -7.72 -5.96
CA PRO A 67 15.17 -6.83 -6.50
C PRO A 67 14.44 -7.41 -7.72
N LEU A 68 15.03 -8.41 -8.38
CA LEU A 68 14.49 -9.06 -9.58
C LEU A 68 13.51 -10.21 -9.26
N ARG A 69 13.37 -10.58 -7.99
CA ARG A 69 12.50 -11.68 -7.56
C ARG A 69 11.62 -11.18 -6.42
N TYR A 70 10.36 -10.87 -6.72
CA TYR A 70 9.39 -10.50 -5.69
C TYR A 70 8.99 -11.71 -4.83
N ARG A 71 8.37 -11.44 -3.68
CA ARG A 71 7.74 -12.45 -2.81
C ARG A 71 6.26 -12.12 -2.71
N VAL A 72 5.39 -13.09 -2.97
CA VAL A 72 3.93 -12.95 -2.79
C VAL A 72 3.57 -13.71 -1.52
N HIS A 73 2.86 -13.03 -0.63
CA HIS A 73 2.30 -13.62 0.58
C HIS A 73 0.78 -13.59 0.49
N VAL A 74 0.18 -14.73 0.78
CA VAL A 74 -1.26 -14.77 1.06
C VAL A 74 -1.54 -14.28 2.47
N LYS A 75 -2.82 -14.12 2.78
CA LYS A 75 -3.28 -13.54 4.04
C LYS A 75 -2.73 -14.25 5.26
N GLU A 76 -2.78 -15.58 5.27
CA GLU A 76 -2.35 -16.40 6.39
C GLU A 76 -0.85 -16.22 6.66
N GLU A 77 -0.03 -16.22 5.61
CA GLU A 77 1.43 -16.00 5.70
C GLU A 77 1.75 -14.58 6.15
N PHE A 78 1.08 -13.57 5.59
CA PHE A 78 1.38 -12.18 5.93
C PHE A 78 0.96 -11.82 7.37
N LEU A 79 -0.06 -12.50 7.91
CA LEU A 79 -0.53 -12.29 9.28
C LEU A 79 0.19 -13.17 10.31
N ASP A 80 1.12 -14.01 9.87
CA ASP A 80 1.99 -14.78 10.76
C ASP A 80 2.89 -13.81 11.57
N PRO A 81 2.92 -13.90 12.91
CA PRO A 81 3.84 -13.10 13.73
C PRO A 81 5.32 -13.33 13.39
N ASP A 82 5.67 -14.51 12.87
CA ASP A 82 7.03 -14.90 12.56
C ASP A 82 7.45 -14.54 11.13
N LEU A 83 6.58 -13.93 10.32
CA LEU A 83 6.89 -13.56 8.92
C LEU A 83 8.21 -12.78 8.82
N CYS A 84 8.43 -11.80 9.70
CA CYS A 84 9.61 -10.95 9.69
C CYS A 84 10.91 -11.74 9.96
N LEU A 85 10.84 -12.91 10.61
CA LEU A 85 12.01 -13.77 10.84
C LEU A 85 12.54 -14.39 9.54
N SER A 86 11.69 -14.49 8.51
CA SER A 86 12.09 -14.96 7.18
C SER A 86 12.88 -13.92 6.38
N TYR A 87 13.00 -12.69 6.90
CA TYR A 87 13.69 -11.58 6.25
C TYR A 87 14.89 -11.12 7.09
N PRO A 88 16.12 -11.11 6.54
CA PRO A 88 17.27 -10.59 7.27
C PRO A 88 17.07 -9.15 7.73
N ARG A 89 17.52 -8.83 8.94
CA ARG A 89 17.53 -7.44 9.40
C ARG A 89 18.54 -6.62 8.62
N LEU A 90 18.10 -5.49 8.10
CA LEU A 90 18.91 -4.53 7.35
C LEU A 90 18.57 -3.12 7.82
N PRO A 91 19.58 -2.23 7.97
CA PRO A 91 19.31 -0.84 8.33
C PRO A 91 18.47 -0.17 7.24
N TYR A 92 17.77 0.90 7.61
CA TYR A 92 17.02 1.69 6.65
C TYR A 92 17.94 2.19 5.53
N SER A 93 17.49 2.00 4.28
CA SER A 93 18.34 2.18 3.12
C SER A 93 18.76 3.66 2.93
N PRO A 94 20.04 3.95 2.68
CA PRO A 94 20.48 5.29 2.30
C PRO A 94 19.95 5.73 0.93
N GLU A 95 19.53 4.78 0.08
CA GLU A 95 18.91 5.05 -1.23
C GLU A 95 17.45 5.51 -1.12
N ALA A 96 16.86 5.50 0.08
CA ALA A 96 15.47 5.88 0.26
C ALA A 96 15.28 7.40 0.15
N ILE A 97 14.42 7.83 -0.77
CA ILE A 97 13.95 9.22 -0.88
C ILE A 97 12.98 9.56 0.27
N ILE A 98 12.22 8.57 0.75
CA ILE A 98 11.26 8.76 1.84
C ILE A 98 12.01 8.67 3.18
N PRO A 99 11.93 9.66 4.08
CA PRO A 99 12.47 9.52 5.42
C PRO A 99 11.74 8.42 6.20
N ALA A 100 12.46 7.59 6.96
CA ALA A 100 11.86 6.48 7.71
C ALA A 100 10.65 6.87 8.57
N ARG A 101 10.70 8.07 9.18
CA ARG A 101 9.61 8.63 9.99
C ARG A 101 8.31 8.92 9.23
N GLU A 102 8.38 9.10 7.92
CA GLU A 102 7.23 9.42 7.06
C GLU A 102 6.48 8.15 6.61
N ILE A 103 7.10 6.96 6.72
CA ILE A 103 6.46 5.68 6.33
C ILE A 103 5.16 5.48 7.10
N SER A 104 5.20 5.59 8.42
CA SER A 104 4.02 5.46 9.28
C SER A 104 2.88 6.41 8.89
N LYS A 105 3.20 7.62 8.44
CA LYS A 105 2.19 8.60 7.97
C LYS A 105 1.58 8.18 6.65
N VAL A 106 2.38 7.73 5.69
CA VAL A 106 1.88 7.21 4.40
C VAL A 106 0.93 6.03 4.64
N LEU A 107 1.34 5.10 5.51
CA LEU A 107 0.52 3.93 5.87
C LEU A 107 -0.76 4.32 6.61
N ALA A 108 -0.73 5.34 7.47
CA ALA A 108 -1.93 5.87 8.12
C ALA A 108 -2.94 6.46 7.12
N GLU A 109 -2.46 7.14 6.06
CA GLU A 109 -3.35 7.63 5.01
C GLU A 109 -3.89 6.48 4.14
N PHE A 110 -3.15 5.37 3.95
CA PHE A 110 -3.72 4.16 3.34
C PHE A 110 -4.87 3.59 4.15
N LYS A 111 -4.72 3.52 5.48
CA LYS A 111 -5.79 3.09 6.39
C LYS A 111 -7.02 3.98 6.23
N TRP A 112 -6.82 5.30 6.30
CA TRP A 112 -7.92 6.25 6.16
C TRP A 112 -8.66 6.07 4.83
N LEU A 113 -7.95 5.99 3.70
CA LEU A 113 -8.54 5.75 2.38
C LEU A 113 -9.23 4.39 2.23
N ARG A 114 -8.86 3.40 3.06
CA ARG A 114 -9.49 2.08 3.07
C ARG A 114 -10.80 2.06 3.87
N GLU A 115 -10.87 2.83 4.95
CA GLU A 115 -11.96 2.80 5.94
C GLU A 115 -12.99 3.93 5.78
N HIS A 116 -12.64 5.03 5.11
CA HIS A 116 -13.44 6.26 5.15
C HIS A 116 -14.80 6.16 4.44
N ASP A 117 -14.90 5.36 3.39
CA ASP A 117 -16.09 5.25 2.55
C ASP A 117 -16.32 3.79 2.13
N ASP A 118 -17.58 3.36 2.04
CA ASP A 118 -17.92 1.96 1.69
C ASP A 118 -18.11 1.74 0.18
N HIS A 119 -18.16 2.79 -0.64
CA HIS A 119 -18.29 2.71 -2.10
C HIS A 119 -16.99 3.09 -2.82
N ILE A 120 -16.30 4.15 -2.38
CA ILE A 120 -15.03 4.63 -2.94
C ILE A 120 -13.92 4.39 -1.94
N TYR A 121 -13.32 3.20 -2.00
CA TYR A 121 -12.31 2.78 -1.05
C TYR A 121 -11.06 2.26 -1.73
N LEU A 122 -9.95 2.32 -1.00
CA LEU A 122 -8.68 1.75 -1.41
C LEU A 122 -8.78 0.21 -1.48
N ARG A 123 -8.54 -0.35 -2.67
CA ARG A 123 -8.50 -1.80 -2.91
C ARG A 123 -7.10 -2.37 -2.81
N ALA A 124 -6.14 -1.60 -3.31
CA ALA A 124 -4.73 -1.91 -3.19
C ALA A 124 -3.91 -0.61 -3.13
N ALA A 125 -2.75 -0.67 -2.48
CA ALA A 125 -1.79 0.41 -2.47
C ALA A 125 -0.37 -0.13 -2.58
N SER A 126 0.53 0.67 -3.11
CA SER A 126 1.96 0.40 -3.07
C SER A 126 2.76 1.62 -2.62
N LEU A 127 3.87 1.34 -1.96
CA LEU A 127 4.85 2.33 -1.58
C LEU A 127 6.23 1.85 -2.02
N ASN A 128 6.95 2.70 -2.73
CA ASN A 128 8.35 2.50 -3.09
C ASN A 128 9.21 3.56 -2.38
N ILE A 129 10.07 3.15 -1.45
CA ILE A 129 10.87 4.11 -0.68
C ILE A 129 12.04 4.68 -1.49
N VAL A 130 12.52 3.97 -2.52
CA VAL A 130 13.68 4.36 -3.34
C VAL A 130 13.31 5.43 -4.34
N ASN A 131 12.20 5.26 -5.08
CA ASN A 131 11.76 6.27 -6.05
C ASN A 131 10.67 7.21 -5.48
N GLY A 132 10.23 7.00 -4.24
CA GLY A 132 9.25 7.85 -3.56
C GLY A 132 7.83 7.75 -4.11
N MET A 133 7.53 6.74 -4.94
CA MET A 133 6.23 6.60 -5.59
C MET A 133 5.21 5.93 -4.66
N VAL A 134 4.03 6.53 -4.58
CA VAL A 134 2.81 5.95 -4.01
C VAL A 134 1.93 5.51 -5.18
N GLY A 135 1.52 4.25 -5.18
CA GLY A 135 0.50 3.73 -6.09
C GLY A 135 -0.78 3.46 -5.32
N LEU A 136 -1.93 3.89 -5.83
CA LEU A 136 -3.24 3.66 -5.23
C LEU A 136 -4.15 3.03 -6.27
N ASN A 137 -4.97 2.08 -5.86
CA ASN A 137 -6.02 1.50 -6.70
C ASN A 137 -7.34 1.52 -5.94
N PHE A 138 -8.32 2.23 -6.48
CA PHE A 138 -9.63 2.41 -5.87
C PHE A 138 -10.69 1.54 -6.52
N SER A 139 -11.80 1.32 -5.83
CA SER A 139 -12.96 0.57 -6.31
C SER A 139 -13.51 1.09 -7.65
N CYS A 140 -13.58 2.41 -7.83
CA CYS A 140 -14.23 3.02 -9.00
C CYS A 140 -13.35 4.00 -9.80
N ASP A 141 -12.32 4.57 -9.17
CA ASP A 141 -11.54 5.65 -9.78
C ASP A 141 -10.32 5.18 -10.58
N GLY A 142 -10.04 3.87 -10.53
CA GLY A 142 -8.89 3.28 -11.19
C GLY A 142 -7.63 3.44 -10.35
N SER A 143 -6.50 3.75 -11.00
CA SER A 143 -5.19 3.77 -10.38
C SER A 143 -4.58 5.17 -10.37
N HIS A 144 -3.95 5.55 -9.27
CA HIS A 144 -3.27 6.83 -9.09
C HIS A 144 -1.80 6.57 -8.76
N TYR A 145 -0.91 7.36 -9.35
CA TYR A 145 0.51 7.36 -9.05
C TYR A 145 0.97 8.77 -8.79
N LEU A 146 1.59 9.00 -7.65
CA LEU A 146 2.04 10.32 -7.20
C LEU A 146 3.22 10.17 -6.24
N SER A 147 3.96 11.26 -6.02
CA SER A 147 5.03 11.23 -5.03
C SER A 147 4.47 11.12 -3.59
N TYR A 148 5.25 10.56 -2.67
CA TYR A 148 4.86 10.48 -1.25
C TYR A 148 4.57 11.88 -0.65
N ALA A 149 5.29 12.91 -1.09
CA ALA A 149 5.14 14.27 -0.60
C ALA A 149 3.79 14.88 -1.03
N GLU A 150 3.42 14.71 -2.30
CA GLU A 150 2.09 15.10 -2.79
C GLU A 150 1.01 14.27 -2.10
N PHE A 151 1.21 12.96 -1.97
CA PHE A 151 0.27 12.08 -1.28
C PHE A 151 -0.02 12.54 0.14
N LEU A 152 1.00 12.82 0.95
CA LEU A 152 0.82 13.33 2.32
C LEU A 152 0.15 14.71 2.37
N THR A 153 0.24 15.49 1.29
CA THR A 153 -0.42 16.80 1.20
C THR A 153 -1.89 16.66 0.83
N CYS A 154 -2.24 15.73 -0.07
CA CYS A 154 -3.55 15.69 -0.72
C CYS A 154 -4.36 14.40 -0.46
N ALA A 155 -3.86 13.41 0.28
CA ALA A 155 -4.49 12.10 0.44
C ALA A 155 -5.99 12.19 0.76
N ARG A 156 -6.35 13.04 1.73
CA ARG A 156 -7.74 13.22 2.18
C ARG A 156 -8.61 14.10 1.28
N SER A 157 -8.02 14.68 0.24
CA SER A 157 -8.71 15.42 -0.81
C SER A 157 -8.75 14.66 -2.13
N LEU A 158 -8.19 13.45 -2.21
CA LEU A 158 -8.30 12.59 -3.38
C LEU A 158 -9.77 12.29 -3.74
N TYR A 159 -10.66 12.38 -2.75
CA TYR A 159 -12.10 12.22 -2.89
C TYR A 159 -12.82 13.33 -2.13
N LYS A 160 -13.26 14.34 -2.89
CA LYS A 160 -14.23 15.38 -2.51
C LYS A 160 -15.12 15.69 -3.70
#